data_AF-A0A821L9M7-F1
#
_entry.id   AF-A0A821L9M7-F1
#
_cell.length_a   1.000
_cell.length_b   1.000
_cell.length_c   1.000
_cell.angle_alpha   90.00
_cell.angle_beta   90.00
_cell.angle_gamma   90.00
#
_symmetry.space_group_name_H-M   'P 1'
#
loop_
_entity.id
_entity.type
_entity.pdbx_description
1 polymer ?
#
loop_
_entity_poly.entity_id
_entity_poly.type
_entity_poly.pdbx_seq_one_letter_code
_entity_poly.pdbx_strand_id
1 'polypeptide(L)'
;MHSSTLILYKLISEPDLNSKQNAIGLSLIGILLANDILPYYVPPTPTGNLPPVKTGSILSTIPNDLTKDKFNDTILKNMKNTYRNIYAAAAGAIGMLLNIKKLKNETNQRLLEQLNLILKWHNSQGLSDTYVTCIYSIQKHYPLIVDKTVMNKLIFGFKKMYGDIKIESLESLIANITEFDLAYLELRAAGILDSLIH
;
A
#
# COMPACT_ATOMS: atom_id res chain seq x y z
N MET A 1 -23.82 5.39 -6.14
CA MET A 1 -22.37 5.21 -5.86
C MET A 1 -22.02 5.21 -4.37
N HIS A 2 -22.70 5.95 -3.50
CA HIS A 2 -22.42 5.97 -2.04
C HIS A 2 -22.57 4.60 -1.33
N SER A 3 -23.56 3.79 -1.73
CA SER A 3 -23.79 2.48 -1.11
C SER A 3 -22.63 1.51 -1.31
N SER A 4 -21.98 1.55 -2.48
CA SER A 4 -20.83 0.68 -2.81
C SER A 4 -19.60 1.00 -1.97
N THR A 5 -19.29 2.29 -1.76
CA THR A 5 -18.19 2.72 -0.87
C THR A 5 -18.40 2.27 0.57
N LEU A 6 -19.63 2.36 1.09
CA LEU A 6 -19.93 1.92 2.46
C LEU A 6 -19.75 0.41 2.62
N ILE A 7 -20.18 -0.38 1.64
CA ILE A 7 -20.03 -1.84 1.66
C ILE A 7 -18.54 -2.21 1.67
N LEU A 8 -17.75 -1.64 0.74
CA LEU A 8 -16.31 -1.87 0.69
C LEU A 8 -15.63 -1.48 2.00
N TYR A 9 -15.98 -0.32 2.56
CA TYR A 9 -15.46 0.13 3.84
C TYR A 9 -15.76 -0.88 4.96
N LYS A 10 -17.01 -1.33 5.11
CA LYS A 10 -17.39 -2.32 6.13
C LYS A 10 -16.61 -3.62 5.99
N LEU A 11 -16.38 -4.09 4.76
CA LEU A 11 -15.61 -5.31 4.49
C LEU A 11 -14.14 -5.24 4.91
N ILE A 12 -13.59 -4.05 5.15
CA ILE A 12 -12.18 -3.86 5.55
C ILE A 12 -12.00 -3.17 6.91
N SER A 13 -13.09 -2.70 7.53
CA SER A 13 -13.07 -1.82 8.72
C SER A 13 -12.83 -2.52 10.04
N GLU A 14 -13.05 -3.84 10.09
CA GLU A 14 -12.81 -4.66 11.26
C GLU A 14 -11.58 -5.55 10.98
N PRO A 15 -10.34 -5.01 11.06
CA PRO A 15 -9.13 -5.80 10.97
C PRO A 15 -9.00 -6.67 12.21
N ASP A 16 -9.71 -7.79 12.22
CA ASP A 16 -9.38 -8.89 13.11
C ASP A 16 -8.07 -9.53 12.62
N LEU A 17 -7.05 -9.45 13.46
CA LEU A 17 -5.72 -9.98 13.20
C LEU A 17 -5.69 -11.51 13.08
N ASN A 18 -6.80 -12.19 13.42
CA ASN A 18 -6.97 -13.64 13.36
C ASN A 18 -8.06 -14.09 12.38
N SER A 19 -8.59 -13.17 11.57
CA SER A 19 -9.60 -13.49 10.56
C SER A 19 -9.14 -13.13 9.14
N LYS A 20 -9.57 -13.94 8.17
CA LYS A 20 -9.32 -13.71 6.74
C LYS A 20 -10.42 -12.94 6.03
N GLN A 21 -11.43 -12.45 6.75
CA GLN A 21 -12.61 -11.80 6.17
C GLN A 21 -12.26 -10.58 5.31
N ASN A 22 -11.24 -9.82 5.69
CA ASN A 22 -10.87 -8.58 5.00
C ASN A 22 -10.20 -8.83 3.64
N ALA A 23 -9.75 -10.06 3.35
CA ALA A 23 -9.14 -10.40 2.08
C ALA A 23 -10.07 -10.11 0.90
N ILE A 24 -11.36 -10.46 1.03
CA ILE A 24 -12.36 -10.24 -0.04
C ILE A 24 -12.55 -8.74 -0.29
N GLY A 25 -12.70 -7.95 0.77
CA GLY A 25 -12.84 -6.50 0.67
C GLY A 25 -11.64 -5.85 -0.02
N LEU A 26 -10.42 -6.24 0.36
CA LEU A 26 -9.19 -5.73 -0.23
C LEU A 26 -9.03 -6.15 -1.71
N SER A 27 -9.36 -7.40 -2.06
CA SER A 27 -9.33 -7.86 -3.45
C SER A 27 -10.33 -7.09 -4.33
N LEU A 28 -11.55 -6.83 -3.84
CA LEU A 28 -12.54 -6.01 -4.56
C LEU A 28 -12.05 -4.57 -4.76
N ILE A 29 -11.42 -3.99 -3.73
CA ILE A 29 -10.78 -2.67 -3.85
C ILE A 29 -9.67 -2.71 -4.91
N GLY A 30 -8.83 -3.74 -4.92
CA GLY A 30 -7.80 -3.93 -5.93
C GLY A 30 -8.35 -4.00 -7.35
N ILE A 31 -9.47 -4.71 -7.56
CA ILE A 31 -10.14 -4.79 -8.87
C ILE A 31 -10.63 -3.41 -9.33
N LEU A 32 -11.23 -2.62 -8.44
CA LEU A 32 -11.69 -1.26 -8.77
C LEU A 32 -10.51 -0.36 -9.15
N LEU A 33 -9.45 -0.38 -8.34
CA LEU A 33 -8.26 0.42 -8.55
C LEU A 33 -7.51 0.03 -9.83
N ALA A 34 -7.49 -1.26 -10.19
CA ALA A 34 -6.91 -1.72 -11.45
C ALA A 34 -7.63 -1.18 -12.70
N ASN A 35 -8.85 -0.67 -12.54
CA ASN A 35 -9.64 0.00 -13.59
C ASN A 35 -9.66 1.53 -13.40
N ASP A 36 -8.74 2.10 -12.63
CA ASP A 36 -8.65 3.53 -12.29
C ASP A 36 -9.88 4.11 -11.57
N ILE A 37 -10.71 3.24 -11.00
CA ILE A 37 -11.91 3.59 -10.23
C ILE A 37 -11.52 3.76 -8.76
N LEU A 38 -11.74 4.96 -8.21
CA LEU A 38 -11.54 5.20 -6.79
C LEU A 38 -12.62 4.46 -5.97
N PRO A 39 -12.24 3.76 -4.89
CA PRO A 39 -13.18 2.97 -4.07
C PRO A 39 -14.08 3.84 -3.19
N TYR A 40 -13.81 5.15 -3.12
CA TYR A 40 -14.60 6.13 -2.40
C TYR A 40 -15.15 7.21 -3.32
N TYR A 41 -16.30 7.74 -2.94
CA TYR A 41 -16.91 8.86 -3.63
C TYR A 41 -16.06 10.13 -3.47
N VAL A 42 -15.81 10.80 -4.59
CA VAL A 42 -15.29 12.16 -4.61
C VAL A 42 -16.47 13.06 -4.97
N PRO A 43 -16.99 13.90 -4.05
CA PRO A 43 -17.98 14.89 -4.46
C PRO A 43 -17.37 15.76 -5.56
N PRO A 44 -18.11 16.03 -6.66
CA PRO A 44 -17.65 16.99 -7.63
C PRO A 44 -17.37 18.31 -6.91
N THR A 45 -16.23 18.91 -7.22
CA THR A 45 -15.88 20.25 -6.74
C THR A 45 -17.03 21.19 -7.06
N PRO A 46 -17.55 21.99 -6.10
CA PRO A 46 -18.58 22.95 -6.39
C PRO A 46 -18.01 24.01 -7.32
N THR A 47 -18.22 23.85 -8.62
CA THR A 47 -18.01 24.91 -9.60
C THR A 47 -19.22 25.84 -9.53
N GLY A 48 -19.07 26.91 -8.74
CA GLY A 48 -20.08 27.96 -8.57
C GLY A 48 -20.70 28.04 -7.17
N ASN A 49 -21.43 29.14 -6.93
CA ASN A 49 -22.11 29.48 -5.68
C ASN A 49 -23.32 28.57 -5.37
N LEU A 50 -23.30 27.29 -5.78
CA LEU A 50 -24.39 26.37 -5.44
C LEU A 50 -24.17 25.80 -4.04
N PRO A 51 -25.22 25.76 -3.20
CA PRO A 51 -25.12 25.19 -1.87
C PRO A 51 -24.78 23.69 -1.94
N PRO A 52 -24.07 23.15 -0.93
CA PRO A 52 -23.71 21.74 -0.89
C PRO A 52 -24.97 20.87 -0.97
N VAL A 53 -24.97 19.92 -1.90
CA VAL A 53 -26.05 18.94 -2.09
C VAL A 53 -26.22 18.14 -0.80
N LYS A 54 -27.29 18.42 -0.04
CA LYS A 54 -27.72 17.58 1.09
C LYS A 54 -28.38 16.34 0.53
N THR A 55 -27.64 15.23 0.44
CA THR A 55 -28.18 13.96 -0.04
C THR A 55 -29.18 13.39 0.97
N GLY A 56 -30.41 13.15 0.52
CA GLY A 56 -31.55 12.77 1.36
C GLY A 56 -31.52 11.34 1.93
N SER A 57 -31.97 11.25 3.18
CA SER A 57 -32.68 10.19 3.95
C SER A 57 -32.36 8.68 3.84
N ILE A 58 -31.35 8.23 3.10
CA ILE A 58 -30.75 6.89 3.29
C ILE A 58 -29.28 6.96 3.77
N LEU A 59 -28.77 8.17 4.00
CA LEU A 59 -27.40 8.46 4.41
C LEU A 59 -27.15 8.39 5.94
N SER A 60 -28.16 8.17 6.77
CA SER A 60 -27.99 8.16 8.25
C SER A 60 -27.16 6.99 8.79
N THR A 61 -26.80 6.02 7.94
CA THR A 61 -25.96 4.86 8.30
C THR A 61 -24.56 4.91 7.68
N ILE A 62 -24.26 5.91 6.86
CA ILE A 62 -22.88 6.24 6.51
C ILE A 62 -22.39 7.08 7.70
N PRO A 63 -21.29 6.71 8.38
CA PRO A 63 -20.69 7.65 9.33
C PRO A 63 -20.44 8.93 8.54
N ASN A 64 -21.02 10.06 8.96
CA ASN A 64 -20.77 11.36 8.32
C ASN A 64 -19.26 11.69 8.22
N ASP A 65 -18.43 10.94 8.94
CA ASP A 65 -16.97 10.99 8.99
C ASP A 65 -16.24 10.05 8.01
N LEU A 66 -16.92 9.33 7.10
CA LEU A 66 -16.23 8.48 6.11
C LEU A 66 -15.59 9.33 5.02
N THR A 67 -14.44 9.92 5.37
CA THR A 67 -13.60 10.70 4.47
C THR A 67 -12.69 9.79 3.66
N LYS A 68 -12.14 10.33 2.56
CA LYS A 68 -11.10 9.66 1.75
C LYS A 68 -9.94 9.19 2.63
N ASP A 69 -9.54 10.01 3.59
CA ASP A 69 -8.45 9.71 4.50
C ASP A 69 -8.80 8.56 5.44
N LYS A 70 -10.01 8.55 6.00
CA LYS A 70 -10.46 7.44 6.87
C LYS A 70 -10.52 6.12 6.11
N PHE A 71 -10.89 6.16 4.83
CA PHE A 71 -10.86 4.98 3.96
C PHE A 71 -9.42 4.49 3.73
N ASN A 72 -8.51 5.41 3.38
CA ASN A 72 -7.09 5.10 3.19
C ASN A 72 -6.45 4.55 4.48
N ASP A 73 -6.75 5.16 5.63
CA ASP A 73 -6.31 4.73 6.95
C ASP A 73 -6.75 3.30 7.25
N THR A 74 -7.95 2.92 6.79
CA THR A 74 -8.49 1.58 7.01
C THR A 74 -7.76 0.54 6.15
N ILE A 75 -7.42 0.88 4.90
CA ILE A 75 -6.55 0.01 4.08
C ILE A 75 -5.17 -0.11 4.75
N LEU A 76 -4.56 1.00 5.18
CA LEU A 76 -3.26 1.01 5.87
C LEU A 76 -3.25 0.17 7.14
N LYS A 77 -4.34 0.19 7.94
CA LYS A 77 -4.48 -0.67 9.13
C LYS A 77 -4.42 -2.16 8.77
N ASN A 78 -4.98 -2.56 7.62
CA ASN A 78 -4.91 -3.95 7.17
C ASN A 78 -3.49 -4.40 6.77
N MET A 79 -2.56 -3.47 6.50
CA MET A 79 -1.15 -3.82 6.31
C MET A 79 -0.48 -4.31 7.61
N LYS A 80 -1.10 -4.12 8.78
CA LYS A 80 -0.62 -4.66 10.07
C LYS A 80 -1.20 -6.04 10.41
N ASN A 81 -1.98 -6.64 9.49
CA ASN A 81 -2.56 -7.97 9.71
C ASN A 81 -1.46 -9.05 9.74
N THR A 82 -1.76 -10.22 10.34
CA THR A 82 -0.84 -11.36 10.42
C THR A 82 -0.82 -12.19 9.14
N TYR A 83 -1.93 -12.20 8.37
CA TYR A 83 -2.03 -13.02 7.17
C TYR A 83 -1.42 -12.32 5.94
N ARG A 84 -0.49 -13.03 5.28
CA ARG A 84 0.22 -12.56 4.07
C ARG A 84 -0.68 -12.07 2.97
N ASN A 85 -1.74 -12.80 2.65
CA ASN A 85 -2.67 -12.40 1.61
C ASN A 85 -3.43 -11.10 1.95
N ILE A 86 -3.61 -10.75 3.22
CA ILE A 86 -4.29 -9.51 3.64
C ILE A 86 -3.33 -8.33 3.60
N TYR A 87 -2.18 -8.43 4.29
CA TYR A 87 -1.25 -7.30 4.32
C TYR A 87 -0.65 -7.01 2.94
N ALA A 88 -0.40 -8.04 2.12
CA ALA A 88 0.08 -7.87 0.75
C ALA A 88 -1.00 -7.24 -0.14
N ALA A 89 -2.26 -7.68 -0.05
CA ALA A 89 -3.36 -7.06 -0.80
C ALA A 89 -3.60 -5.61 -0.40
N ALA A 90 -3.53 -5.29 0.89
CA ALA A 90 -3.61 -3.92 1.39
C ALA A 90 -2.47 -3.06 0.86
N ALA A 91 -1.23 -3.57 0.92
CA ALA A 91 -0.05 -2.88 0.39
C ALA A 91 -0.17 -2.62 -1.13
N GLY A 92 -0.59 -3.62 -1.91
CA GLY A 92 -0.85 -3.46 -3.34
C GLY A 92 -1.93 -2.41 -3.64
N ALA A 93 -3.04 -2.41 -2.90
CA ALA A 93 -4.09 -1.40 -3.03
C ALA A 93 -3.58 0.02 -2.73
N ILE A 94 -2.71 0.19 -1.73
CA ILE A 94 -2.06 1.48 -1.45
C ILE A 94 -1.14 1.90 -2.61
N GLY A 95 -0.36 0.97 -3.16
CA GLY A 95 0.46 1.23 -4.35
C GLY A 95 -0.37 1.73 -5.54
N MET A 96 -1.49 1.06 -5.83
CA MET A 96 -2.41 1.49 -6.90
C MET A 96 -3.02 2.87 -6.60
N LEU A 97 -3.44 3.14 -5.36
CA LEU A 97 -3.97 4.44 -4.95
C LEU A 97 -2.95 5.57 -5.14
N LEU A 98 -1.69 5.35 -4.74
CA LEU A 98 -0.61 6.31 -4.95
C LEU A 98 -0.37 6.58 -6.43
N ASN A 99 -0.43 5.55 -7.27
CA ASN A 99 -0.28 5.68 -8.71
C ASN A 99 -1.43 6.47 -9.34
N ILE A 100 -2.68 6.14 -9.03
CA ILE A 100 -3.86 6.87 -9.54
C ILE A 100 -3.79 8.35 -9.16
N LYS A 101 -3.44 8.66 -7.90
CA LYS A 101 -3.29 10.04 -7.43
C LYS A 101 -2.19 10.78 -8.16
N LYS A 102 -1.04 10.13 -8.40
CA LYS A 102 0.05 10.68 -9.22
C LYS A 102 -0.43 10.99 -10.65
N LEU A 103 -1.14 10.06 -11.30
CA LEU A 103 -1.69 10.26 -12.64
C LEU A 103 -2.72 11.39 -12.70
N LYS A 104 -3.48 11.60 -11.62
CA LYS A 104 -4.47 12.68 -11.48
C LYS A 104 -3.87 14.00 -10.96
N ASN A 105 -2.54 14.09 -10.80
CA ASN A 105 -1.85 15.24 -10.19
C ASN A 105 -2.40 15.65 -8.80
N GLU A 106 -2.91 14.68 -8.04
CA GLU A 106 -3.32 14.89 -6.65
C GLU A 106 -2.13 14.71 -5.69
N THR A 107 -2.14 15.43 -4.57
CA THR A 107 -1.10 15.25 -3.55
C THR A 107 -1.14 13.86 -2.93
N ASN A 108 0.02 13.21 -2.85
CA ASN A 108 0.25 11.94 -2.18
C ASN A 108 0.83 12.09 -0.76
N GLN A 109 1.13 13.32 -0.34
CA GLN A 109 1.95 13.58 0.85
C GLN A 109 1.43 12.89 2.11
N ARG A 110 0.16 13.13 2.48
CA ARG A 110 -0.43 12.54 3.69
C ARG A 110 -0.45 11.01 3.66
N LEU A 111 -0.79 10.43 2.51
CA LEU A 111 -0.85 8.97 2.35
C LEU A 111 0.55 8.35 2.48
N LEU A 112 1.57 8.99 1.90
CA LEU A 112 2.97 8.58 2.02
C LEU A 112 3.48 8.72 3.46
N GLU A 113 3.15 9.80 4.16
CA GLU A 113 3.50 9.99 5.57
C GLU A 113 2.94 8.86 6.45
N GLN A 114 1.65 8.54 6.28
CA GLN A 114 1.01 7.46 7.03
C GLN A 114 1.56 6.07 6.66
N LEU A 115 1.79 5.81 5.36
CA LEU A 115 2.43 4.60 4.89
C LEU A 115 3.83 4.43 5.51
N ASN A 116 4.64 5.49 5.52
CA ASN A 116 5.97 5.48 6.11
C ASN A 116 5.95 5.14 7.61
N LEU A 117 4.93 5.57 8.35
CA LEU A 117 4.76 5.17 9.76
C LEU A 117 4.50 3.67 9.91
N ILE A 118 3.65 3.09 9.06
CA ILE A 118 3.38 1.64 9.04
C ILE A 118 4.64 0.85 8.68
N LEU A 119 5.36 1.27 7.64
CA LEU A 119 6.60 0.63 7.19
C LEU A 119 7.72 0.71 8.24
N LYS A 120 7.86 1.86 8.91
CA LYS A 120 8.81 2.01 10.04
C LYS A 120 8.44 1.10 11.20
N TRP A 121 7.14 0.94 11.50
CA TRP A 121 6.67 0.04 12.54
C TRP A 121 7.00 -1.42 12.22
N HIS A 122 6.74 -1.91 11.01
CA HIS A 122 7.11 -3.28 10.61
C HIS A 122 8.61 -3.53 10.75
N ASN A 123 9.42 -2.57 10.33
CA ASN A 123 10.87 -2.65 10.44
C ASN A 123 11.37 -2.68 11.90
N SER A 124 10.70 -2.00 12.84
CA SER A 124 11.09 -2.00 14.25
C SER A 124 10.66 -3.25 15.03
N GLN A 125 9.65 -3.98 14.54
CA GLN A 125 9.14 -5.19 15.18
C GLN A 125 9.90 -6.48 14.80
N GLY A 126 10.95 -6.39 13.99
CA GLY A 126 11.66 -7.58 13.48
C GLY A 126 10.88 -8.39 12.44
N LEU A 127 9.72 -7.88 11.98
CA LEU A 127 8.89 -8.46 10.93
C LEU A 127 9.46 -8.10 9.54
N SER A 128 10.72 -8.49 9.29
CA SER A 128 11.43 -8.20 8.04
C SER A 128 10.67 -8.70 6.82
N ASP A 129 10.07 -9.87 6.93
CA ASP A 129 9.40 -10.53 5.80
C ASP A 129 8.13 -9.76 5.41
N THR A 130 7.33 -9.36 6.41
CA THR A 130 6.15 -8.50 6.19
C THR A 130 6.54 -7.15 5.59
N TYR A 131 7.63 -6.54 6.08
CA TYR A 131 8.15 -5.30 5.51
C TYR A 131 8.50 -5.48 4.04
N VAL A 132 9.28 -6.51 3.69
CA VAL A 132 9.70 -6.81 2.31
C VAL A 132 8.49 -7.05 1.42
N THR A 133 7.55 -7.91 1.83
CA THR A 133 6.35 -8.19 1.02
C THR A 133 5.49 -6.94 0.84
N CYS A 134 5.38 -6.07 1.86
CA CYS A 134 4.64 -4.81 1.72
C CYS A 134 5.32 -3.89 0.70
N ILE A 135 6.64 -3.68 0.81
CA ILE A 135 7.42 -2.89 -0.15
C ILE A 135 7.24 -3.45 -1.56
N TYR A 136 7.46 -4.75 -1.72
CA TYR A 136 7.29 -5.50 -2.95
C TYR A 136 5.90 -5.31 -3.58
N SER A 137 4.84 -5.41 -2.77
CA SER A 137 3.46 -5.27 -3.25
C SER A 137 3.13 -3.83 -3.67
N ILE A 138 3.64 -2.83 -2.95
CA ILE A 138 3.43 -1.40 -3.29
C ILE A 138 4.15 -1.07 -4.59
N GLN A 139 5.41 -1.48 -4.72
CA GLN A 139 6.26 -1.07 -5.84
C GLN A 139 5.77 -1.57 -7.20
N LYS A 140 5.00 -2.67 -7.25
CA LYS A 140 4.36 -3.18 -8.47
C LYS A 140 3.50 -2.13 -9.17
N HIS A 141 2.97 -1.18 -8.41
CA HIS A 141 2.13 -0.11 -8.91
C HIS A 141 2.75 1.27 -8.70
N TYR A 142 3.63 1.42 -7.71
CA TYR A 142 4.27 2.69 -7.40
C TYR A 142 5.78 2.50 -7.10
N PRO A 143 6.64 2.35 -8.15
CA PRO A 143 8.07 2.06 -7.98
C PRO A 143 8.84 3.10 -7.16
N LEU A 144 8.38 4.35 -7.15
CA LEU A 144 8.96 5.47 -6.39
C LEU A 144 8.99 5.26 -4.87
N ILE A 145 8.32 4.21 -4.35
CA ILE A 145 8.41 3.85 -2.93
C ILE A 145 9.80 3.30 -2.56
N VAL A 146 10.50 2.68 -3.51
CA VAL A 146 11.81 2.08 -3.26
C VAL A 146 12.90 3.13 -3.51
N ASP A 147 13.05 4.00 -2.53
CA ASP A 147 14.13 4.99 -2.50
C ASP A 147 15.44 4.38 -2.00
N LYS A 148 16.51 5.19 -2.00
CA LYS A 148 17.84 4.82 -1.48
C LYS A 148 17.78 4.21 -0.06
N THR A 149 16.90 4.72 0.80
CA THR A 149 16.76 4.24 2.18
C THR A 149 16.16 2.84 2.23
N VAL A 150 15.13 2.59 1.42
CA VAL A 150 14.51 1.26 1.29
C VAL A 150 15.50 0.28 0.66
N MET A 151 16.21 0.67 -0.40
CA MET A 151 17.24 -0.16 -1.03
C MET A 151 18.32 -0.60 -0.04
N ASN A 152 18.89 0.34 0.72
CA ASN A 152 19.91 0.03 1.73
C ASN A 152 19.41 -0.98 2.77
N LYS A 153 18.15 -0.85 3.18
CA LYS A 153 17.54 -1.79 4.13
C LYS A 153 17.35 -3.18 3.55
N LEU A 154 16.87 -3.28 2.31
CA LEU A 154 16.70 -4.55 1.62
C LEU A 154 18.04 -5.26 1.44
N ILE A 155 19.08 -4.52 1.01
CA ILE A 155 20.45 -5.03 0.84
C ILE A 155 21.03 -5.51 2.18
N PHE A 156 20.92 -4.70 3.25
CA PHE A 156 21.45 -5.07 4.57
C PHE A 156 20.70 -6.27 5.18
N GLY A 157 19.39 -6.36 4.97
CA GLY A 157 18.56 -7.46 5.44
C GLY A 157 18.72 -8.74 4.63
N PHE A 158 19.26 -8.66 3.41
CA PHE A 158 19.19 -9.72 2.41
C PHE A 158 19.70 -11.08 2.89
N LYS A 159 20.84 -11.12 3.60
CA LYS A 159 21.45 -12.37 4.09
C LYS A 159 20.54 -13.15 5.07
N LYS A 160 19.55 -12.49 5.67
CA LYS A 160 18.61 -13.10 6.63
C LYS A 160 17.32 -13.59 5.97
N MET A 161 17.12 -13.30 4.68
CA MET A 161 15.90 -13.63 3.94
C MET A 161 16.03 -14.99 3.25
N TYR A 162 14.92 -15.72 3.19
CA TYR A 162 14.86 -17.05 2.57
C TYR A 162 13.58 -17.20 1.73
N GLY A 163 13.58 -18.17 0.81
CA GLY A 163 12.43 -18.50 -0.03
C GLY A 163 11.90 -17.30 -0.82
N ASP A 164 10.57 -17.17 -0.89
CA ASP A 164 9.88 -16.10 -1.64
C ASP A 164 10.34 -14.70 -1.25
N ILE A 165 10.62 -14.45 0.03
CA ILE A 165 11.00 -13.13 0.54
C ILE A 165 12.30 -12.65 -0.10
N LYS A 166 13.22 -13.58 -0.38
CA LYS A 166 14.47 -13.28 -1.08
C LYS A 166 14.20 -12.84 -2.52
N ILE A 167 13.27 -13.50 -3.20
CA ILE A 167 12.85 -13.14 -4.57
C ILE A 167 12.15 -11.78 -4.57
N GLU A 168 11.20 -11.56 -3.67
CA GLU A 168 10.50 -10.28 -3.51
C GLU A 168 11.46 -9.11 -3.24
N SER A 169 12.51 -9.36 -2.43
CA SER A 169 13.56 -8.39 -2.16
C SER A 169 14.37 -8.06 -3.42
N LEU A 170 14.78 -9.07 -4.20
CA LEU A 170 15.50 -8.87 -5.47
C LEU A 170 14.65 -8.11 -6.49
N GLU A 171 13.40 -8.52 -6.69
CA GLU A 171 12.46 -7.81 -7.57
C GLU A 171 12.23 -6.36 -7.09
N SER A 172 12.34 -6.11 -5.79
CA SER A 172 12.28 -4.76 -5.24
C SER A 172 13.52 -3.92 -5.51
N LEU A 173 14.70 -4.55 -5.48
CA LEU A 173 15.95 -3.87 -5.80
C LEU A 173 16.04 -3.53 -7.29
N ILE A 174 15.66 -4.46 -8.16
CA ILE A 174 15.77 -4.31 -9.62
C ILE A 174 14.97 -3.11 -10.12
N ALA A 175 13.82 -2.81 -9.52
CA ALA A 175 12.93 -1.73 -9.95
C ALA A 175 13.60 -0.34 -9.97
N ASN A 176 14.60 -0.09 -9.11
CA ASN A 176 15.28 1.21 -9.02
C ASN A 176 16.82 1.09 -8.94
N ILE A 177 17.40 -0.08 -9.26
CA ILE A 177 18.85 -0.31 -9.14
C ILE A 177 19.69 0.61 -10.02
N THR A 178 19.15 1.08 -11.14
CA THR A 178 19.84 1.98 -12.06
C THR A 178 20.06 3.37 -11.48
N GLU A 179 19.23 3.78 -10.52
CA GLU A 179 19.34 5.07 -9.82
C GLU A 179 20.22 4.99 -8.57
N PHE A 180 20.73 3.80 -8.26
CA PHE A 180 21.47 3.54 -7.04
C PHE A 180 22.98 3.60 -7.27
N ASP A 181 23.60 4.69 -6.83
CA ASP A 181 25.05 4.88 -6.92
C ASP A 181 25.79 3.72 -6.24
N LEU A 182 26.84 3.22 -6.89
CA LEU A 182 27.68 2.14 -6.37
C LEU A 182 26.93 0.82 -6.10
N ALA A 183 25.78 0.60 -6.76
CA ALA A 183 24.97 -0.62 -6.60
C ALA A 183 25.79 -1.91 -6.61
N TYR A 184 26.70 -2.05 -7.57
CA TYR A 184 27.56 -3.23 -7.67
C TYR A 184 28.37 -3.49 -6.39
N LEU A 185 28.96 -2.44 -5.79
CA LEU A 185 29.77 -2.57 -4.59
C LEU A 185 28.92 -2.98 -3.39
N GLU A 186 27.75 -2.36 -3.24
CA GLU A 186 26.84 -2.67 -2.13
C GLU A 186 26.24 -4.09 -2.24
N LEU A 187 25.82 -4.49 -3.44
CA LEU A 187 25.33 -5.85 -3.70
C LEU A 187 26.41 -6.90 -3.44
N ARG A 188 27.66 -6.61 -3.84
CA ARG A 188 28.80 -7.49 -3.58
C ARG A 188 29.09 -7.60 -2.08
N ALA A 189 29.14 -6.47 -1.37
CA ALA A 189 29.37 -6.46 0.08
C ALA A 189 28.28 -7.23 0.85
N ALA A 190 27.04 -7.15 0.37
CA ALA A 190 25.91 -7.90 0.92
C ALA A 190 25.89 -9.39 0.52
N GLY A 191 26.82 -9.87 -0.31
CA GLY A 191 26.88 -11.26 -0.77
C GLY A 191 25.70 -11.66 -1.66
N ILE A 192 25.02 -10.68 -2.27
CA ILE A 192 23.87 -10.91 -3.15
C ILE A 192 24.35 -11.59 -4.44
N LEU A 193 25.46 -11.10 -5.00
CA LEU A 193 26.03 -11.62 -6.24
C LEU A 193 26.40 -13.11 -6.14
N ASP A 194 27.00 -13.53 -5.03
CA ASP A 194 27.36 -14.92 -4.79
C ASP A 194 26.11 -15.83 -4.73
N SER A 195 24.99 -15.27 -4.28
CA SER A 195 23.73 -15.98 -4.14
C SER A 195 22.92 -16.10 -5.43
N LEU A 196 23.29 -15.36 -6.48
CA LEU A 196 22.67 -15.42 -7.82
C LEU A 196 23.32 -16.49 -8.71
N ILE A 197 24.45 -17.06 -8.28
CA ILE A 197 25.18 -18.12 -8.99
C ILE A 197 24.61 -19.50 -8.64
N HIS A 198 23.76 -19.58 -7.61
CA HIS A 198 23.05 -20.77 -7.15
C HIS A 198 21.58 -20.76 -7.58
#